data_AF-A0AA88DN81-F1
#
_entry.id   AF-A0AA88DN81-F1
#
_cell.length_a   1.000
_cell.length_b   1.000
_cell.length_c   1.000
_cell.angle_alpha   90.00
_cell.angle_beta   90.00
_cell.angle_gamma   90.00
#
_symmetry.space_group_name_H-M   'P 1'
#
loop_
_entity.id
_entity.type
_entity.pdbx_description
1 polymer ?
#
loop_
_entity_poly.entity_id
_entity_poly.type
_entity_poly.pdbx_seq_one_letter_code
_entity_poly.pdbx_strand_id
1 'polypeptide(L)'
;MLGAIKAAVGDAVLTFSWIFCASTLGAVTAVVSLAIGVKDLIWASLLITTVLVFILVFVFTIIGDLLGGASFNPTGTAAFYAAGLGSDTLFSMALRFPAQALGAVGGVLAIKEVMPEQYKHMLGGPSLKVDLHTGAIAEGVLTFLITFAVLVIVLKGPRNPLLKMWSIAIATVTMVVAGSSFTGPSMNPANRYVVKIAFSFDDICFE
;
A
#
# COMPACT_ATOMS: atom_id res chain seq x y z
N MET A 1 20.16 9.12 -16.97
CA MET A 1 19.14 10.12 -16.58
C MET A 1 17.76 9.80 -17.15
N LEU A 2 17.59 9.67 -18.48
CA LEU A 2 16.30 9.38 -19.11
C LEU A 2 15.57 8.13 -18.55
N GLY A 3 16.32 7.05 -18.28
CA GLY A 3 15.76 5.85 -17.65
C GLY A 3 15.22 6.07 -16.23
N ALA A 4 15.90 6.88 -15.41
CA ALA A 4 15.47 7.18 -14.05
C ALA A 4 14.22 8.09 -14.03
N ILE A 5 14.12 9.03 -14.97
CA ILE A 5 12.93 9.87 -15.14
C ILE A 5 11.73 9.01 -15.58
N LYS A 6 11.92 8.12 -16.56
CA LYS A 6 10.86 7.20 -17.00
C LYS A 6 10.37 6.32 -15.85
N ALA A 7 11.29 5.77 -15.05
CA ALA A 7 10.96 4.98 -13.87
C ALA A 7 10.19 5.81 -12.83
N ALA A 8 10.61 7.05 -12.56
CA ALA A 8 9.91 7.94 -11.64
C ALA A 8 8.48 8.27 -12.11
N VAL A 9 8.26 8.50 -13.41
CA VAL A 9 6.91 8.72 -13.97
C VAL A 9 6.06 7.46 -13.83
N GLY A 10 6.61 6.29 -14.15
CA GLY A 10 5.93 5.00 -13.96
C GLY A 10 5.54 4.77 -12.51
N ASP A 11 6.44 5.05 -11.58
CA ASP A 11 6.22 4.98 -10.14
C ASP A 11 5.09 5.91 -9.67
N ALA A 12 5.06 7.16 -10.14
CA ALA A 12 3.99 8.09 -9.80
C ALA A 12 2.61 7.57 -10.24
N VAL A 13 2.49 7.13 -11.51
CA VAL A 13 1.23 6.61 -12.06
C VAL A 13 0.79 5.33 -11.35
N LEU A 14 1.74 4.42 -11.10
CA LEU A 14 1.47 3.16 -10.42
C LEU A 14 1.05 3.40 -8.96
N THR A 15 1.72 4.32 -8.26
CA THR A 15 1.40 4.65 -6.86
C THR A 15 0.07 5.37 -6.73
N PHE A 16 -0.23 6.32 -7.64
CA PHE A 16 -1.54 6.96 -7.74
C PHE A 16 -2.66 5.92 -7.85
N SER A 17 -2.52 5.03 -8.84
CA SER A 17 -3.53 4.02 -9.14
C SER A 17 -3.66 3.02 -8.00
N TRP A 18 -2.54 2.63 -7.38
CA TRP A 18 -2.51 1.74 -6.22
C TRP A 18 -3.27 2.33 -5.04
N ILE A 19 -2.96 3.57 -4.65
CA ILE A 19 -3.61 4.24 -3.51
C ILE A 19 -5.10 4.41 -3.77
N PHE A 20 -5.47 4.91 -4.96
CA PHE A 20 -6.86 5.06 -5.36
C PHE A 20 -7.65 3.74 -5.19
N CYS A 21 -7.13 2.63 -5.73
CA CYS A 21 -7.77 1.32 -5.65
C CYS A 21 -7.75 0.74 -4.23
N ALA A 22 -6.59 0.77 -3.55
CA ALA A 22 -6.42 0.16 -2.23
C ALA A 22 -7.31 0.84 -1.16
N SER A 23 -7.53 2.15 -1.27
CA SER A 23 -8.45 2.90 -0.41
C SER A 23 -9.91 2.44 -0.52
N THR A 24 -10.29 1.74 -1.60
CA THR A 24 -11.65 1.18 -1.75
C THR A 24 -11.83 -0.19 -1.11
N LEU A 25 -10.75 -0.87 -0.69
CA LEU A 25 -10.81 -2.25 -0.20
C LEU A 25 -11.82 -2.45 0.93
N GLY A 26 -11.85 -1.55 1.91
CA GLY A 26 -12.81 -1.62 3.01
C GLY A 26 -14.27 -1.50 2.54
N ALA A 27 -14.55 -0.53 1.67
CA ALA A 27 -15.89 -0.32 1.12
C ALA A 27 -16.34 -1.49 0.25
N VAL A 28 -15.48 -1.98 -0.64
CA VAL A 28 -15.76 -3.12 -1.51
C VAL A 28 -15.98 -4.39 -0.68
N THR A 29 -15.15 -4.64 0.33
CA THR A 29 -15.36 -5.76 1.27
C THR A 29 -16.73 -5.66 1.94
N ALA A 30 -17.14 -4.49 2.40
CA ALA A 30 -18.44 -4.29 3.04
C ALA A 30 -19.62 -4.53 2.08
N VAL A 31 -19.51 -4.05 0.84
CA VAL A 31 -20.53 -4.28 -0.21
C VAL A 31 -20.63 -5.76 -0.55
N VAL A 32 -19.50 -6.43 -0.79
CA VAL A 32 -19.45 -7.84 -1.18
C VAL A 32 -19.94 -8.74 -0.05
N SER A 33 -19.50 -8.50 1.20
CA SER A 33 -19.93 -9.31 2.34
C SER A 33 -21.42 -9.18 2.64
N LEU A 34 -21.98 -7.98 2.43
CA LEU A 34 -23.42 -7.74 2.52
C LEU A 34 -24.17 -8.44 1.40
N ALA A 35 -23.72 -8.33 0.15
CA ALA A 35 -24.38 -8.92 -1.01
C ALA A 35 -24.42 -10.46 -0.97
N ILE A 36 -23.39 -11.09 -0.38
CA ILE A 36 -23.31 -12.55 -0.21
C ILE A 36 -24.02 -13.01 1.09
N GLY A 37 -24.41 -12.08 1.98
CA GLY A 37 -25.08 -12.41 3.24
C GLY A 37 -24.16 -12.96 4.32
N VAL A 38 -22.86 -12.62 4.27
CA VAL A 38 -21.81 -13.12 5.19
C VAL A 38 -21.18 -12.02 6.04
N LYS A 39 -21.82 -10.83 6.11
CA LYS A 39 -21.31 -9.65 6.82
C LYS A 39 -20.97 -9.91 8.29
N ASP A 40 -21.76 -10.74 8.97
CA ASP A 40 -21.58 -11.02 10.40
C ASP A 40 -20.43 -12.00 10.69
N LEU A 41 -19.86 -12.62 9.63
CA LEU A 41 -18.78 -13.58 9.75
C LEU A 41 -17.44 -12.88 9.50
N ILE A 42 -16.70 -12.63 10.59
CA ILE A 42 -15.40 -11.94 10.55
C ILE A 42 -14.42 -12.65 9.58
N TRP A 43 -14.37 -13.98 9.61
CA TRP A 43 -13.49 -14.76 8.73
C TRP A 43 -13.83 -14.61 7.24
N ALA A 44 -15.11 -14.40 6.90
CA ALA A 44 -15.53 -14.22 5.52
C ALA A 44 -15.10 -12.84 5.00
N SER A 45 -15.25 -11.79 5.81
CA SER A 45 -14.78 -10.44 5.47
C SER A 45 -13.25 -10.37 5.32
N LEU A 46 -12.50 -11.10 6.16
CA LEU A 46 -11.04 -11.22 6.02
C LEU A 46 -10.64 -11.97 4.75
N LEU A 47 -11.34 -13.06 4.42
CA LEU A 47 -11.10 -13.81 3.19
C LEU A 47 -11.38 -12.96 1.95
N ILE A 48 -12.51 -12.25 1.91
CA ILE A 48 -12.87 -11.32 0.82
C ILE A 48 -11.77 -10.27 0.66
N THR A 49 -11.35 -9.62 1.75
CA THR A 49 -10.27 -8.62 1.72
C THR A 49 -8.97 -9.21 1.20
N THR A 50 -8.62 -10.44 1.61
CA THR A 50 -7.40 -11.13 1.16
C THR A 50 -7.45 -11.42 -0.34
N VAL A 51 -8.60 -11.86 -0.86
CA VAL A 51 -8.79 -12.09 -2.30
C VAL A 51 -8.69 -10.77 -3.07
N LEU A 52 -9.29 -9.68 -2.58
CA LEU A 52 -9.20 -8.37 -3.22
C LEU A 52 -7.75 -7.83 -3.23
N VAL A 53 -7.04 -7.95 -2.11
CA VAL A 53 -5.61 -7.58 -2.02
C VAL A 53 -4.77 -8.43 -2.97
N PHE A 54 -5.03 -9.73 -3.06
CA PHE A 54 -4.35 -10.62 -3.99
C PHE A 54 -4.54 -10.17 -5.44
N ILE A 55 -5.78 -9.88 -5.84
CA ILE A 55 -6.10 -9.40 -7.19
C ILE A 55 -5.36 -8.09 -7.47
N LEU A 56 -5.38 -7.14 -6.54
CA LEU A 56 -4.67 -5.87 -6.69
C LEU A 56 -3.16 -6.09 -6.83
N VAL A 57 -2.51 -6.80 -5.90
CA VAL A 57 -1.06 -7.04 -5.97
C VAL A 57 -0.69 -7.75 -7.26
N PHE A 58 -1.47 -8.73 -7.70
CA PHE A 58 -1.25 -9.44 -8.95
C PHE A 58 -1.32 -8.51 -10.17
N VAL A 59 -2.40 -7.73 -10.31
CA VAL A 59 -2.59 -6.79 -11.42
C VAL A 59 -1.52 -5.69 -11.42
N PHE A 60 -1.25 -5.09 -10.26
CA PHE A 60 -0.28 -4.01 -10.14
C PHE A 60 1.16 -4.46 -10.34
N THR A 61 1.49 -5.73 -10.05
CA THR A 61 2.79 -6.29 -10.43
C THR A 61 2.92 -6.33 -11.96
N ILE A 62 1.91 -6.85 -12.67
CA ILE A 62 1.93 -6.92 -14.13
C ILE A 62 2.05 -5.52 -14.73
N ILE A 63 1.27 -4.54 -14.24
CA ILE A 63 1.35 -3.15 -14.70
C ILE A 63 2.74 -2.56 -14.40
N GLY A 64 3.30 -2.81 -13.22
CA GLY A 64 4.63 -2.34 -12.85
C GLY A 64 5.70 -2.86 -13.80
N ASP A 65 5.65 -4.15 -14.15
CA ASP A 65 6.56 -4.77 -15.13
C ASP A 65 6.40 -4.14 -16.52
N LEU A 66 5.16 -3.94 -16.98
CA LEU A 66 4.86 -3.28 -18.26
C LEU A 66 5.34 -1.82 -18.31
N LEU A 67 5.34 -1.12 -17.17
CA LEU A 67 5.88 0.24 -17.02
C LEU A 67 7.42 0.26 -16.87
N GLY A 68 8.09 -0.88 -17.06
CA GLY A 68 9.55 -0.99 -17.03
C GLY A 68 10.12 -1.15 -15.62
N GLY A 69 9.42 -1.89 -14.76
CA GLY A 69 9.82 -2.12 -13.37
C GLY A 69 9.42 -0.97 -12.44
N ALA A 70 8.26 -0.35 -12.69
CA ALA A 70 7.70 0.64 -11.79
C ALA A 70 7.29 0.00 -10.45
N SER A 71 7.39 0.77 -9.38
CA SER A 71 7.13 0.35 -8.00
C SER A 71 6.25 1.38 -7.31
N PHE A 72 5.27 0.90 -6.55
CA PHE A 72 4.38 1.74 -5.75
C PHE A 72 4.78 1.79 -4.26
N ASN A 73 5.89 1.15 -3.90
CA ASN A 73 6.37 1.06 -2.52
C ASN A 73 7.87 1.42 -2.41
N PRO A 74 8.21 2.54 -1.74
CA PRO A 74 9.59 3.00 -1.64
C PRO A 74 10.39 2.10 -0.71
N THR A 75 9.74 1.48 0.29
CA THR A 75 10.39 0.49 1.17
C THR A 75 10.81 -0.74 0.39
N GLY A 76 9.95 -1.24 -0.49
CA GLY A 76 10.29 -2.37 -1.36
C GLY A 76 11.50 -2.05 -2.23
N THR A 77 11.48 -0.87 -2.88
CA THR A 77 12.57 -0.38 -3.72
C THR A 77 13.89 -0.27 -2.94
N ALA A 78 13.87 0.32 -1.73
CA ALA A 78 15.04 0.42 -0.86
C ALA A 78 15.56 -0.95 -0.40
N ALA A 79 14.67 -1.90 -0.11
CA ALA A 79 15.03 -3.24 0.34
C ALA A 79 15.69 -4.08 -0.76
N PHE A 80 15.18 -4.02 -1.99
CA PHE A 80 15.82 -4.67 -3.14
C PHE A 80 17.19 -4.06 -3.42
N TYR A 81 17.31 -2.73 -3.40
CA TYR A 81 18.60 -2.05 -3.53
C TYR A 81 19.60 -2.49 -2.42
N ALA A 82 19.16 -2.49 -1.16
CA ALA A 82 20.00 -2.90 -0.03
C ALA A 82 20.44 -4.37 -0.09
N ALA A 83 19.60 -5.24 -0.69
CA ALA A 83 19.93 -6.64 -0.94
C ALA A 83 20.87 -6.85 -2.14
N GLY A 84 21.30 -5.77 -2.83
CA GLY A 84 22.14 -5.84 -4.02
C GLY A 84 21.38 -6.36 -5.25
N LEU A 85 20.06 -6.15 -5.29
CA LEU A 85 19.17 -6.64 -6.35
C LEU A 85 18.58 -5.49 -7.15
N GLY A 86 18.33 -5.75 -8.44
CA GLY A 86 17.78 -4.77 -9.36
C GLY A 86 18.82 -3.85 -9.97
N SER A 87 18.35 -2.85 -10.74
CA SER A 87 19.18 -1.89 -11.46
C SER A 87 19.13 -0.48 -10.87
N ASP A 88 18.50 -0.32 -9.69
CA ASP A 88 18.36 0.98 -9.05
C ASP A 88 19.68 1.47 -8.46
N THR A 89 19.85 2.78 -8.44
CA THR A 89 21.00 3.50 -7.86
C THR A 89 20.48 4.51 -6.85
N LEU A 90 21.36 5.05 -5.99
CA LEU A 90 20.98 6.16 -5.10
C LEU A 90 20.37 7.33 -5.87
N PHE A 91 20.89 7.62 -7.07
CA PHE A 91 20.37 8.68 -7.92
C PHE A 91 18.97 8.35 -8.49
N SER A 92 18.73 7.12 -8.97
CA SER A 92 17.38 6.76 -9.45
C SER A 92 16.36 6.77 -8.32
N MET A 93 16.72 6.25 -7.13
CA MET A 93 15.84 6.27 -5.97
C MET A 93 15.50 7.68 -5.50
N ALA A 94 16.44 8.62 -5.56
CA ALA A 94 16.21 10.03 -5.23
C ALA A 94 15.14 10.70 -6.11
N LEU A 95 14.94 10.23 -7.35
CA LEU A 95 13.87 10.70 -8.24
C LEU A 95 12.57 9.91 -8.05
N ARG A 96 12.69 8.61 -7.79
CA ARG A 96 11.56 7.68 -7.66
C ARG A 96 10.75 7.90 -6.39
N PHE A 97 11.41 8.06 -5.22
CA PHE A 97 10.69 8.21 -3.95
C PHE A 97 9.79 9.45 -3.89
N PRO A 98 10.23 10.65 -4.32
CA PRO A 98 9.34 11.79 -4.41
C PRO A 98 8.20 11.57 -5.40
N ALA A 99 8.45 10.89 -6.52
CA ALA A 99 7.42 10.60 -7.51
C ALA A 99 6.34 9.65 -6.97
N GLN A 100 6.73 8.62 -6.21
CA GLN A 100 5.79 7.74 -5.50
C GLN A 100 4.96 8.52 -4.47
N ALA A 101 5.59 9.42 -3.71
CA ALA A 101 4.88 10.29 -2.77
C ALA A 101 3.86 11.19 -3.47
N LEU A 102 4.23 11.83 -4.58
CA LEU A 102 3.31 12.65 -5.38
C LEU A 102 2.16 11.83 -5.97
N GLY A 103 2.47 10.63 -6.50
CA GLY A 103 1.47 9.69 -7.00
C GLY A 103 0.45 9.34 -5.91
N ALA A 104 0.94 8.98 -4.72
CA ALA A 104 0.08 8.72 -3.58
C ALA A 104 -0.83 9.92 -3.25
N VAL A 105 -0.31 11.17 -3.27
CA VAL A 105 -1.11 12.37 -2.94
C VAL A 105 -2.25 12.51 -3.92
N GLY A 106 -1.96 12.39 -5.22
CA GLY A 106 -2.97 12.41 -6.24
C GLY A 106 -4.02 11.31 -6.03
N GLY A 107 -3.59 10.10 -5.67
CA GLY A 107 -4.49 8.96 -5.45
C GLY A 107 -5.47 9.21 -4.30
N VAL A 108 -4.98 9.76 -3.17
CA VAL A 108 -5.83 10.12 -2.02
C VAL A 108 -6.83 11.23 -2.38
N LEU A 109 -6.37 12.30 -3.04
CA LEU A 109 -7.23 13.40 -3.43
C LEU A 109 -8.31 12.94 -4.41
N ALA A 110 -7.94 12.11 -5.39
CA ALA A 110 -8.88 11.56 -6.37
C ALA A 110 -9.94 10.67 -5.71
N ILE A 111 -9.55 9.76 -4.80
CA ILE A 111 -10.53 8.87 -4.17
C ILE A 111 -11.47 9.61 -3.21
N LYS A 112 -10.97 10.66 -2.53
CA LYS A 112 -11.79 11.50 -1.64
C LYS A 112 -12.95 12.16 -2.38
N GLU A 113 -12.71 12.59 -3.62
CA GLU A 113 -13.72 13.26 -4.45
C GLU A 113 -14.82 12.29 -4.90
N VAL A 114 -14.47 11.04 -5.22
CA VAL A 114 -15.41 10.08 -5.85
C VAL A 114 -15.99 9.05 -4.88
N MET A 115 -15.47 8.95 -3.65
CA MET A 115 -15.98 7.99 -2.66
C MET A 115 -17.40 8.37 -2.21
N PRO A 116 -18.37 7.43 -2.23
CA PRO A 116 -19.72 7.69 -1.74
C PRO A 116 -19.74 8.11 -0.27
N GLU A 117 -20.61 9.07 0.10
CA GLU A 117 -20.73 9.62 1.46
C GLU A 117 -20.81 8.54 2.55
N GLN A 118 -21.61 7.49 2.31
CA GLN A 118 -21.77 6.36 3.23
C GLN A 118 -20.46 5.59 3.53
N TYR A 119 -19.45 5.68 2.66
CA TYR A 119 -18.15 5.04 2.80
C TYR A 119 -16.99 6.01 3.01
N LYS A 120 -17.21 7.34 2.94
CA LYS A 120 -16.15 8.34 3.16
C LYS A 120 -15.47 8.20 4.52
N HIS A 121 -16.21 7.81 5.56
CA HIS A 121 -15.64 7.53 6.89
C HIS A 121 -14.61 6.38 6.88
N MET A 122 -14.66 5.49 5.88
CA MET A 122 -13.72 4.38 5.72
C MET A 122 -12.41 4.79 5.03
N LEU A 123 -12.33 6.01 4.49
CA LEU A 123 -11.09 6.57 3.95
C LEU A 123 -10.10 7.01 5.04
N GLY A 124 -10.44 6.83 6.32
CA GLY A 124 -9.58 7.12 7.45
C GLY A 124 -8.23 6.44 7.28
N GLY A 125 -7.18 7.26 7.12
CA GLY A 125 -5.81 6.80 7.01
C GLY A 125 -5.26 6.19 8.30
N PRO A 126 -3.96 5.83 8.30
CA PRO A 126 -3.24 5.45 9.51
C PRO A 126 -3.46 6.46 10.64
N SER A 127 -4.25 6.07 11.64
CA SER A 127 -4.54 6.88 12.81
C SER A 127 -3.75 6.34 13.99
N LEU A 128 -2.98 7.24 14.60
CA LEU A 128 -2.13 6.91 15.74
C LEU A 128 -3.04 6.69 16.96
N LYS A 129 -3.19 5.42 17.39
CA LYS A 129 -4.01 5.04 18.54
C LYS A 129 -3.23 4.96 19.86
N VAL A 130 -1.91 5.11 19.78
CA VAL A 130 -0.93 5.04 20.88
C VAL A 130 -0.11 6.33 20.93
N ASP A 131 0.80 6.48 21.88
CA ASP A 131 1.72 7.62 21.85
C ASP A 131 2.63 7.60 20.61
N LEU A 132 3.18 8.76 20.25
CA LEU A 132 3.99 8.92 19.04
C LEU A 132 5.20 7.99 19.00
N HIS A 133 5.86 7.79 20.15
CA HIS A 133 7.09 7.00 20.23
C HIS A 133 6.78 5.51 20.04
N THR A 134 5.78 4.99 20.76
CA THR A 134 5.30 3.61 20.61
C THR A 134 4.77 3.35 19.21
N GLY A 135 4.02 4.31 18.64
CA GLY A 135 3.52 4.19 17.27
C GLY A 135 4.62 4.21 16.22
N ALA A 136 5.68 5.01 16.41
CA ALA A 136 6.84 5.02 15.53
C ALA A 136 7.61 3.70 15.58
N ILE A 137 7.81 3.13 16.79
CA ILE A 137 8.43 1.82 16.96
C ILE A 137 7.57 0.72 16.32
N ALA A 138 6.25 0.73 16.58
CA ALA A 138 5.33 -0.26 16.03
C ALA A 138 5.32 -0.24 14.50
N GLU A 139 5.21 0.93 13.87
CA GLU A 139 5.31 1.06 12.40
C GLU A 139 6.67 0.63 11.87
N GLY A 140 7.76 0.96 12.57
CA GLY A 140 9.10 0.51 12.20
C GLY A 140 9.23 -1.02 12.18
N VAL A 141 8.80 -1.68 13.25
CA VAL A 141 8.80 -3.14 13.36
C VAL A 141 7.89 -3.77 12.31
N LEU A 142 6.68 -3.24 12.14
CA LEU A 142 5.72 -3.78 11.19
C LEU A 142 6.20 -3.64 9.74
N THR A 143 6.79 -2.49 9.40
CA THR A 143 7.40 -2.22 8.09
C THR A 143 8.62 -3.10 7.85
N PHE A 144 9.46 -3.33 8.86
CA PHE A 144 10.59 -4.25 8.75
C PHE A 144 10.12 -5.68 8.49
N LEU A 145 9.18 -6.18 9.29
CA LEU A 145 8.70 -7.56 9.21
C LEU A 145 8.02 -7.86 7.86
N ILE A 146 7.17 -6.97 7.35
CA ILE A 146 6.57 -7.18 6.02
C ILE A 146 7.60 -7.11 4.91
N THR A 147 8.54 -6.18 4.98
CA THR A 147 9.56 -6.00 3.94
C THR A 147 10.48 -7.22 3.89
N PHE A 148 10.86 -7.71 5.07
CA PHE A 148 11.63 -8.94 5.21
C PHE A 148 10.84 -10.15 4.68
N ALA A 149 9.55 -10.27 5.04
CA ALA A 149 8.69 -11.35 4.55
C ALA A 149 8.55 -11.31 3.01
N VAL A 150 8.29 -10.14 2.43
CA VAL A 150 8.21 -9.95 0.97
C VAL A 150 9.53 -10.32 0.32
N LEU A 151 10.67 -9.88 0.86
CA LEU A 151 11.98 -10.23 0.33
C LEU A 151 12.22 -11.75 0.36
N VAL A 152 11.90 -12.41 1.48
CA VAL A 152 12.00 -13.87 1.61
C VAL A 152 11.07 -14.59 0.62
N ILE A 153 9.83 -14.13 0.46
CA ILE A 153 8.85 -14.73 -0.48
C ILE A 153 9.31 -14.54 -1.93
N VAL A 154 9.85 -13.38 -2.29
CA VAL A 154 10.31 -13.10 -3.65
C VAL A 154 11.53 -13.96 -3.99
N LEU A 155 12.50 -14.07 -3.07
CA LEU A 155 13.78 -14.75 -3.28
C LEU A 155 13.75 -16.26 -3.05
N LYS A 156 13.02 -16.71 -2.03
CA LYS A 156 12.98 -18.13 -1.59
C LYS A 156 11.58 -18.74 -1.63
N GLY A 157 10.57 -17.97 -2.01
CA GLY A 157 9.19 -18.46 -2.05
C GLY A 157 8.89 -19.37 -3.25
N PRO A 158 7.61 -19.71 -3.44
CA PRO A 158 7.19 -20.65 -4.47
C PRO A 158 7.61 -20.24 -5.89
N ARG A 159 7.92 -21.24 -6.73
CA ARG A 159 8.19 -21.00 -8.16
C ARG A 159 6.95 -20.57 -8.94
N ASN A 160 5.77 -20.99 -8.50
CA ASN A 160 4.51 -20.58 -9.14
C ASN A 160 4.20 -19.11 -8.79
N PRO A 161 4.08 -18.21 -9.80
CA PRO A 161 3.84 -16.79 -9.57
C PRO A 161 2.52 -16.53 -8.82
N LEU A 162 1.47 -17.33 -9.06
CA LEU A 162 0.20 -17.19 -8.35
C LEU A 162 0.34 -17.48 -6.86
N LEU A 163 1.03 -18.57 -6.49
CA LEU A 163 1.26 -18.93 -5.09
C LEU A 163 2.18 -17.92 -4.39
N LYS A 164 3.15 -17.36 -5.13
CA LYS A 164 4.02 -16.29 -4.64
C LYS A 164 3.21 -15.04 -4.30
N MET A 165 2.36 -14.57 -5.22
CA MET A 165 1.49 -13.40 -4.98
C MET A 165 0.47 -13.67 -3.88
N TRP A 166 -0.07 -14.89 -3.80
CA TRP A 166 -0.97 -15.29 -2.73
C TRP A 166 -0.30 -15.21 -1.35
N SER A 167 0.96 -15.64 -1.26
CA SER A 167 1.75 -15.55 -0.03
C SER A 167 2.02 -14.10 0.36
N ILE A 168 2.30 -13.21 -0.61
CA ILE A 168 2.46 -11.76 -0.37
C ILE A 168 1.16 -11.16 0.14
N ALA A 169 0.01 -11.53 -0.45
CA ALA A 169 -1.30 -11.03 -0.03
C ALA A 169 -1.64 -11.46 1.42
N ILE A 170 -1.43 -12.74 1.75
CA ILE A 170 -1.62 -13.25 3.13
C ILE A 170 -0.71 -12.52 4.12
N ALA A 171 0.57 -12.37 3.79
CA ALA A 171 1.51 -11.64 4.65
C ALA A 171 1.07 -10.19 4.86
N THR A 172 0.62 -9.53 3.80
CA THR A 172 0.13 -8.14 3.85
C THR A 172 -1.10 -8.03 4.77
N VAL A 173 -2.13 -8.86 4.57
CA VAL A 173 -3.34 -8.81 5.39
C VAL A 173 -3.06 -9.18 6.84
N THR A 174 -2.22 -10.19 7.09
CA THR A 174 -1.82 -10.60 8.46
C THR A 174 -1.20 -9.42 9.21
N MET A 175 -0.29 -8.71 8.55
CA MET A 175 0.38 -7.55 9.14
C MET A 175 -0.55 -6.35 9.28
N VAL A 176 -1.50 -6.16 8.34
CA VAL A 176 -2.54 -5.13 8.47
C VAL A 176 -3.42 -5.38 9.69
N VAL A 177 -3.84 -6.63 9.90
CA VAL A 177 -4.63 -7.03 11.08
C VAL A 177 -3.81 -6.83 12.36
N ALA A 178 -2.55 -7.28 12.39
CA ALA A 178 -1.68 -7.16 13.56
C ALA A 178 -1.38 -5.69 13.93
N GLY A 179 -1.18 -4.82 12.95
CA GLY A 179 -0.88 -3.40 13.19
C GLY A 179 -2.11 -2.53 13.47
N SER A 180 -3.33 -3.01 13.18
CA SER A 180 -4.57 -2.21 13.26
C SER A 180 -4.86 -1.63 14.64
N SER A 181 -4.38 -2.28 15.71
CA SER A 181 -4.53 -1.84 17.10
C SER A 181 -3.59 -0.71 17.49
N PHE A 182 -2.50 -0.49 16.74
CA PHE A 182 -1.47 0.49 17.10
C PHE A 182 -1.58 1.77 16.26
N THR A 183 -1.60 1.64 14.93
CA THR A 183 -1.39 2.80 14.04
C THR A 183 -2.26 2.83 12.80
N GLY A 184 -3.08 1.79 12.54
CA GLY A 184 -3.77 1.65 11.25
C GLY A 184 -2.73 1.48 10.14
N PRO A 185 -2.11 0.30 10.06
CA PRO A 185 -0.71 0.15 9.68
C PRO A 185 -0.41 0.67 8.28
N SER A 186 0.54 1.59 8.20
CA SER A 186 0.86 2.24 6.95
C SER A 186 1.76 1.39 6.07
N MET A 187 2.81 0.80 6.66
CA MET A 187 3.75 -0.18 6.07
C MET A 187 4.44 0.26 4.76
N ASN A 188 4.19 1.49 4.35
CA ASN A 188 4.65 2.17 3.17
C ASN A 188 4.73 3.67 3.56
N PRO A 189 5.92 4.28 3.53
CA PRO A 189 6.11 5.70 3.81
C PRO A 189 5.24 6.61 2.93
N ALA A 190 5.09 6.28 1.64
CA ALA A 190 4.24 7.04 0.72
C ALA A 190 2.76 6.97 1.10
N ASN A 191 2.33 5.92 1.81
CA ASN A 191 0.95 5.80 2.32
C ASN A 191 0.75 6.64 3.60
N ARG A 192 1.74 6.69 4.52
CA ARG A 192 1.57 7.34 5.84
C ARG A 192 1.56 8.85 5.75
N TYR A 193 2.63 9.38 5.14
CA TYR A 193 2.87 10.83 5.12
C TYR A 193 1.81 11.52 4.27
N VAL A 194 1.41 10.88 3.18
CA VAL A 194 0.48 11.46 2.23
C VAL A 194 -0.96 11.41 2.70
N VAL A 195 -1.42 10.25 3.18
CA VAL A 195 -2.80 10.13 3.64
C VAL A 195 -3.01 11.06 4.84
N LYS A 196 -2.05 11.12 5.77
CA LYS A 196 -2.14 12.04 6.92
C LYS A 196 -2.02 13.52 6.53
N ILE A 197 -1.15 13.90 5.59
CA ILE A 197 -1.06 15.29 5.11
C ILE A 197 -2.32 15.68 4.33
N ALA A 198 -2.82 14.82 3.46
CA ALA A 198 -4.02 15.08 2.65
C ALA A 198 -5.29 15.19 3.52
N PHE A 199 -5.42 14.39 4.58
CA PHE A 199 -6.54 14.51 5.53
C PHE A 199 -6.33 15.58 6.61
N SER A 200 -5.09 15.96 6.94
CA SER A 200 -4.81 17.03 7.92
C SER A 200 -4.82 18.44 7.32
N PHE A 201 -4.72 18.58 5.99
CA PHE A 201 -4.85 19.88 5.31
C PHE A 201 -6.29 20.41 5.32
N ASP A 202 -7.31 19.55 5.37
CA ASP A 202 -8.71 19.99 5.48
C ASP A 202 -9.05 20.55 6.87
N ASP A 203 -8.46 20.00 7.93
CA ASP A 203 -8.64 20.55 9.29
C ASP A 203 -8.04 21.96 9.43
N ILE A 204 -7.17 22.38 8.50
CA ILE A 204 -6.54 23.71 8.47
C ILE A 204 -7.21 24.65 7.46
N CYS A 205 -7.88 24.10 6.43
CA CYS A 205 -8.53 24.89 5.37
C CYS A 205 -10.05 25.06 5.54
N PHE A 206 -10.66 24.46 6.57
CA PHE A 206 -12.08 24.62 6.92
C PHE A 206 -12.33 25.17 8.35
N GLU A 207 -11.37 25.90 8.92
CA GLU A 207 -11.63 26.92 9.97
C GLU A 207 -11.50 28.34 9.41
#